data_AF-A0A4Y7TJQ9-F1
#
_entry.id   AF-A0A4Y7TJQ9-F1
#
_cell.length_a   1.000
_cell.length_b   1.000
_cell.length_c   1.000
_cell.angle_alpha   90.00
_cell.angle_beta   90.00
_cell.angle_gamma   90.00
#
_symmetry.space_group_name_H-M   'P 1'
#
loop_
_entity.id
_entity.type
_entity.pdbx_description
1 polymer ?
#
loop_
_entity_poly.entity_id
_entity_poly.type
_entity_poly.pdbx_seq_one_letter_code
_entity_poly.pdbx_strand_id
1 'polypeptide(L)'
;MESLLRWSLQHSAPQDSAASDRAPATRQDLNPEIIDMLLGKPDAELMKEDVAAAVDTSKSEDERIAALDHLEMYVFLDPFLVQRITDYPDLEKLKLWEPIQSLLTSKDASIEIRVQALWVIGTALQNNPSAQEVYLSYNPLPTLLSFLTPSSESTVSARSKALYTLSGLLKHNAPAVKQLSDPGVSGWQKIQNALHDPNIGVRRKSQPIQHQPPLMLAPAPPGSTGTPNIALHPTANEPETQQIHTPDTQAASDPVHDNSHAAHLRDASRAQTSAITQDALEKYGILDSVVSSLVSPLPHGVDGENTEADHDYDEKVLRLLYTYTVSCHGNLNDSQKASIKKWLIAETSSTGGVTQLEEKYNLTSVEHADLTSKL
;
A
#
# COMPACT_ATOMS: atom_id res chain seq x y z
N MET A 1 -25.14 -29.16 -14.69
CA MET A 1 -25.89 -29.44 -13.42
C MET A 1 -26.29 -30.91 -13.29
N GLU A 2 -26.96 -31.54 -14.25
CA GLU A 2 -27.31 -32.99 -14.17
C GLU A 2 -26.09 -33.92 -14.09
N SER A 3 -24.98 -33.54 -14.71
CA SER A 3 -23.69 -34.26 -14.67
C SER A 3 -23.04 -34.26 -13.28
N LEU A 4 -23.06 -33.11 -12.58
CA LEU A 4 -22.56 -32.99 -11.20
C LEU A 4 -23.40 -33.78 -10.20
N LEU A 5 -24.73 -33.74 -10.35
CA LEU A 5 -25.65 -34.51 -9.52
C LEU A 5 -25.47 -36.02 -9.73
N ARG A 6 -25.28 -36.47 -10.97
CA ARG A 6 -24.98 -37.89 -11.26
C ARG A 6 -23.64 -38.32 -10.68
N TRP A 7 -22.61 -37.47 -10.78
CA TRP A 7 -21.31 -37.75 -10.20
C TRP A 7 -21.38 -37.82 -8.67
N SER A 8 -22.03 -36.85 -8.01
CA SER A 8 -22.18 -36.83 -6.55
C SER A 8 -22.97 -38.04 -6.05
N LEU A 9 -24.03 -38.45 -6.76
CA LEU A 9 -24.81 -39.65 -6.42
C LEU A 9 -24.01 -40.95 -6.61
N GLN A 10 -23.13 -41.02 -7.62
CA GLN A 10 -22.26 -42.18 -7.85
C GLN A 10 -21.13 -42.29 -6.81
N HIS A 11 -20.71 -41.18 -6.21
CA HIS A 11 -19.57 -41.14 -5.28
C HIS A 11 -19.99 -40.96 -3.81
N SER A 12 -21.30 -40.90 -3.54
CA SER A 12 -21.85 -40.90 -2.18
C SER A 12 -22.00 -42.33 -1.67
N ALA A 13 -21.31 -42.67 -0.58
CA ALA A 13 -21.41 -44.00 0.02
C ALA A 13 -22.71 -44.15 0.85
N PRO A 14 -23.36 -45.34 0.86
CA PRO A 14 -24.37 -45.67 1.86
C PRO A 14 -23.76 -45.65 3.27
N GLN A 15 -24.46 -45.09 4.26
CA GLN A 15 -23.96 -44.92 5.64
C GLN A 15 -23.70 -46.23 6.42
N ASP A 16 -24.03 -47.40 5.87
CA ASP A 16 -24.09 -48.67 6.63
C ASP A 16 -22.94 -49.66 6.38
N SER A 17 -21.82 -49.26 5.78
CA SER A 17 -20.69 -50.17 5.51
C SER A 17 -19.49 -49.93 6.42
N ALA A 18 -19.11 -50.93 7.22
CA ALA A 18 -17.91 -50.91 8.06
C ALA A 18 -16.63 -50.81 7.20
N ALA A 19 -15.66 -50.02 7.68
CA ALA A 19 -14.45 -49.63 6.93
C ALA A 19 -13.52 -50.78 6.50
N SER A 20 -13.70 -51.99 7.02
CA SER A 20 -12.77 -53.12 6.84
C SER A 20 -13.02 -53.98 5.59
N ASP A 21 -14.14 -53.80 4.87
CA ASP A 21 -14.48 -54.59 3.66
C ASP A 21 -14.27 -53.83 2.33
N ARG A 22 -13.63 -52.66 2.36
CA ARG A 22 -13.34 -51.90 1.13
C ARG A 22 -12.09 -52.43 0.44
N ALA A 23 -12.25 -53.02 -0.74
CA ALA A 23 -11.16 -53.13 -1.72
C ALA A 23 -10.58 -51.73 -1.99
N PRO A 24 -9.25 -51.57 -2.17
CA PRO A 24 -8.66 -50.27 -2.42
C PRO A 24 -9.28 -49.69 -3.69
N ALA A 25 -10.06 -48.62 -3.54
CA ALA A 25 -10.64 -47.92 -4.66
C ALA A 25 -9.50 -47.42 -5.55
N THR A 26 -9.41 -47.94 -6.77
CA THR A 26 -8.57 -47.35 -7.81
C THR A 26 -8.97 -45.89 -7.94
N ARG A 27 -8.05 -44.96 -7.63
CA ARG A 27 -8.27 -43.53 -7.90
C ARG A 27 -8.56 -43.38 -9.39
N GLN A 28 -9.82 -43.20 -9.73
CA GLN A 28 -10.20 -42.77 -11.07
C GLN A 28 -9.83 -41.29 -11.14
N ASP A 29 -9.03 -40.91 -12.13
CA ASP A 29 -8.72 -39.51 -12.37
C ASP A 29 -10.03 -38.74 -12.55
N LEU A 30 -10.18 -37.67 -11.78
CA LEU A 30 -11.36 -36.82 -11.80
C LEU A 30 -11.54 -36.25 -13.22
N ASN A 31 -12.75 -36.37 -13.78
CA ASN A 31 -13.05 -35.86 -15.11
C ASN A 31 -12.79 -34.33 -15.15
N PRO A 32 -11.88 -33.82 -15.99
CA PRO A 32 -11.53 -32.40 -16.08
C PRO A 32 -12.76 -31.49 -16.26
N GLU A 33 -13.77 -31.92 -17.02
CA GLU A 33 -14.99 -31.12 -17.23
C GLU A 33 -15.83 -30.96 -15.96
N ILE A 34 -15.77 -31.92 -15.03
CA ILE A 34 -16.45 -31.83 -13.73
C ILE A 34 -15.66 -30.92 -12.79
N ILE A 35 -14.33 -30.95 -12.87
CA ILE A 35 -13.44 -30.06 -12.12
C ILE A 35 -13.67 -28.61 -12.57
N ASP A 36 -13.68 -28.33 -13.87
CA ASP A 36 -13.90 -26.99 -14.41
C ASP A 36 -15.31 -26.46 -14.10
N MET A 37 -16.32 -27.33 -14.12
CA MET A 37 -17.68 -26.96 -13.75
C MET A 37 -17.85 -26.74 -12.23
N LEU A 38 -17.00 -27.33 -11.40
CA LEU A 38 -17.02 -27.18 -9.94
C LEU A 38 -16.16 -26.00 -9.46
N LEU A 39 -15.01 -25.77 -10.08
CA LEU A 39 -14.04 -24.72 -9.72
C LEU A 39 -14.24 -23.41 -10.51
N GLY A 40 -14.99 -23.45 -11.62
CA GLY A 40 -15.15 -22.31 -12.51
C GLY A 40 -13.93 -22.07 -13.40
N LYS A 41 -13.95 -20.94 -14.12
CA LYS A 41 -12.78 -20.51 -14.91
C LYS A 41 -11.64 -20.13 -13.97
N PRO A 42 -10.37 -20.38 -14.33
CA PRO A 42 -9.23 -19.90 -13.56
C PRO A 42 -9.21 -18.37 -13.48
N ASP A 43 -8.87 -17.82 -12.31
CA ASP A 43 -8.78 -16.37 -12.08
C ASP A 43 -7.89 -15.67 -13.12
N ALA A 44 -6.79 -16.30 -13.53
CA ALA A 44 -5.90 -15.76 -14.56
C ALA A 44 -6.58 -15.54 -15.93
N GLU A 45 -7.55 -16.38 -16.30
CA GLU A 45 -8.33 -16.19 -17.53
C GLU A 45 -9.41 -15.12 -17.35
N LEU A 46 -10.06 -15.08 -16.17
CA LEU A 46 -11.02 -14.03 -15.82
C LEU A 46 -10.37 -12.65 -15.85
N MET A 47 -9.18 -12.50 -15.29
CA MET A 47 -8.42 -11.24 -15.31
C MET A 47 -8.07 -10.79 -16.74
N LYS A 48 -7.75 -11.72 -17.65
CA LYS A 48 -7.52 -11.38 -19.07
C LYS A 48 -8.80 -10.92 -19.75
N GLU A 49 -9.92 -11.60 -19.48
CA GLU A 49 -11.24 -11.24 -20.01
C GLU A 49 -11.67 -9.85 -19.53
N ASP A 50 -11.43 -9.54 -18.25
CA ASP A 50 -11.74 -8.24 -17.65
C ASP A 50 -10.86 -7.13 -18.22
N VAL A 51 -9.55 -7.34 -18.35
CA VAL A 51 -8.66 -6.34 -18.99
C VAL A 51 -9.04 -6.12 -20.45
N ALA A 52 -9.34 -7.19 -21.20
CA ALA A 52 -9.80 -7.07 -22.57
C ALA A 52 -11.12 -6.29 -22.67
N ALA A 53 -12.04 -6.50 -21.73
CA ALA A 53 -13.26 -5.71 -21.63
C ALA A 53 -13.00 -4.24 -21.30
N ALA A 54 -12.10 -3.95 -20.36
CA ALA A 54 -11.79 -2.59 -19.91
C ALA A 54 -11.17 -1.72 -21.02
N VAL A 55 -10.33 -2.29 -21.88
CA VAL A 55 -9.67 -1.56 -22.97
C VAL A 55 -10.51 -1.48 -24.25
N ASP A 56 -11.57 -2.29 -24.37
CA ASP A 56 -12.44 -2.33 -25.54
C ASP A 56 -13.38 -1.12 -25.58
N THR A 57 -13.08 -0.17 -26.47
CA THR A 57 -13.86 1.06 -26.65
C THR A 57 -15.23 0.83 -27.30
N SER A 58 -15.53 -0.38 -27.77
CA SER A 58 -16.87 -0.73 -28.28
C SER A 58 -17.86 -1.07 -27.16
N LYS A 59 -17.36 -1.37 -25.94
CA LYS A 59 -18.19 -1.60 -24.75
C LYS A 59 -18.61 -0.29 -24.11
N SER A 60 -19.72 -0.34 -23.38
CA SER A 60 -20.18 0.81 -22.59
C SER A 60 -19.21 1.14 -21.47
N GLU A 61 -19.22 2.39 -21.01
CA GLU A 61 -18.41 2.83 -19.87
C GLU A 61 -18.68 2.00 -18.62
N ASP A 62 -19.95 1.71 -18.31
CA ASP A 62 -20.34 0.88 -17.16
C ASP A 62 -19.76 -0.54 -17.23
N GLU A 63 -19.78 -1.17 -18.41
CA GLU A 63 -19.17 -2.50 -18.60
C GLU A 63 -17.66 -2.48 -18.42
N ARG A 64 -16.99 -1.41 -18.90
CA ARG A 64 -15.54 -1.23 -18.77
C ARG A 64 -15.15 -1.00 -17.31
N ILE A 65 -15.93 -0.21 -16.57
CA ILE A 65 -15.73 0.03 -15.14
C ILE A 65 -15.98 -1.25 -14.34
N ALA A 66 -17.07 -1.96 -14.59
CA ALA A 66 -17.39 -3.22 -13.92
C ALA A 66 -16.30 -4.28 -14.13
N ALA A 67 -15.71 -4.35 -15.32
CA ALA A 67 -14.58 -5.22 -15.58
C ALA A 67 -13.34 -4.84 -14.75
N LEU A 68 -13.05 -3.54 -14.59
CA LEU A 68 -11.95 -3.09 -13.73
C LEU A 68 -12.25 -3.27 -12.22
N ASP A 69 -13.52 -3.20 -11.79
CA ASP A 69 -13.94 -3.56 -10.42
C ASP A 69 -13.70 -5.04 -10.15
N HIS A 70 -14.10 -5.93 -11.06
CA HIS A 70 -13.81 -7.37 -10.95
C HIS A 70 -12.30 -7.64 -10.94
N LEU A 71 -11.56 -6.98 -11.82
CA LEU A 71 -10.09 -7.08 -11.86
C LEU A 71 -9.46 -6.68 -10.53
N GLU A 72 -9.91 -5.58 -9.92
CA GLU A 72 -9.39 -5.14 -8.63
C GLU A 72 -9.67 -6.15 -7.53
N MET A 73 -10.84 -6.80 -7.52
CA MET A 73 -11.15 -7.87 -6.58
C MET A 73 -10.15 -9.03 -6.67
N TYR A 74 -9.77 -9.47 -7.87
CA TYR A 74 -8.76 -10.53 -8.02
C TYR A 74 -7.39 -10.10 -7.51
N VAL A 75 -7.01 -8.84 -7.78
CA VAL A 75 -5.74 -8.24 -7.33
C VAL A 75 -5.71 -8.00 -5.82
N PHE A 76 -6.86 -7.78 -5.18
CA PHE A 76 -6.98 -7.59 -3.74
C PHE A 76 -6.82 -8.89 -2.94
N LEU A 77 -7.09 -10.06 -3.55
CA LEU A 77 -7.05 -11.33 -2.84
C LEU A 77 -5.65 -11.58 -2.27
N ASP A 78 -5.60 -11.78 -0.95
CA ASP A 78 -4.36 -11.92 -0.21
C ASP A 78 -3.61 -13.21 -0.63
N PRO A 79 -2.34 -13.14 -1.08
CA PRO A 79 -1.55 -14.34 -1.35
C PRO A 79 -1.39 -15.28 -0.14
N PHE A 80 -1.66 -14.82 1.10
CA PHE A 80 -1.71 -15.68 2.29
C PHE A 80 -2.95 -16.59 2.37
N LEU A 81 -4.03 -16.28 1.64
CA LEU A 81 -5.25 -17.10 1.61
C LEU A 81 -5.24 -18.16 0.50
N VAL A 82 -4.28 -18.09 -0.43
CA VAL A 82 -4.09 -19.09 -1.48
C VAL A 82 -3.09 -20.13 -0.99
N GLN A 83 -3.52 -21.41 -0.93
CA GLN A 83 -2.72 -22.54 -0.40
C GLN A 83 -1.36 -22.75 -1.09
N ARG A 84 -1.10 -22.06 -2.22
CA ARG A 84 0.18 -22.07 -2.93
C ARG A 84 0.51 -20.67 -3.45
N ILE A 85 1.49 -20.02 -2.82
CA ILE A 85 2.05 -18.70 -3.19
C ILE A 85 2.49 -18.64 -4.67
N THR A 86 2.81 -19.79 -5.29
CA THR A 86 3.28 -19.85 -6.69
C THR A 86 2.20 -19.62 -7.73
N ASP A 87 0.93 -19.83 -7.38
CA ASP A 87 -0.18 -19.91 -8.33
C ASP A 87 -1.04 -18.63 -8.34
N TYR A 88 -0.67 -17.62 -7.55
CA TYR A 88 -1.36 -16.33 -7.53
C TYR A 88 -1.21 -15.62 -8.89
N PRO A 89 -2.30 -15.08 -9.46
CA PRO A 89 -2.24 -14.45 -10.77
C PRO A 89 -1.41 -13.17 -10.72
N ASP A 90 -0.27 -13.23 -11.38
CA ASP A 90 0.70 -12.15 -11.46
C ASP A 90 0.45 -11.31 -12.72
N LEU A 91 0.13 -10.02 -12.54
CA LEU A 91 -0.12 -9.08 -13.63
C LEU A 91 1.05 -9.02 -14.64
N GLU A 92 2.29 -9.27 -14.20
CA GLU A 92 3.45 -9.33 -15.08
C GLU A 92 3.42 -10.59 -15.96
N LYS A 93 3.24 -11.77 -15.35
CA LYS A 93 3.16 -13.05 -16.09
C LYS A 93 2.02 -13.06 -17.10
N LEU A 94 0.91 -12.41 -16.75
CA LEU A 94 -0.26 -12.28 -17.61
C LEU A 94 -0.16 -11.10 -18.61
N LYS A 95 0.91 -10.28 -18.53
CA LYS A 95 1.16 -9.10 -19.37
C LYS A 95 0.03 -8.06 -19.32
N LEU A 96 -0.55 -7.87 -18.14
CA LEU A 96 -1.71 -7.00 -17.93
C LEU A 96 -1.32 -5.56 -17.53
N TRP A 97 -0.08 -5.30 -17.11
CA TRP A 97 0.38 -3.96 -16.71
C TRP A 97 0.23 -2.91 -17.81
N GLU A 98 0.71 -3.23 -19.02
CA GLU A 98 0.68 -2.31 -20.16
C GLU A 98 -0.76 -1.88 -20.54
N PRO A 99 -1.72 -2.81 -20.76
CA PRO A 99 -3.09 -2.41 -21.09
C PRO A 99 -3.76 -1.61 -19.95
N ILE A 100 -3.54 -1.97 -18.68
CA ILE A 100 -4.13 -1.23 -17.54
C ILE A 100 -3.54 0.18 -17.46
N GLN A 101 -2.21 0.34 -17.58
CA GLN A 101 -1.58 1.66 -17.56
C GLN A 101 -1.97 2.51 -18.77
N SER A 102 -2.23 1.90 -19.93
CA SER A 102 -2.67 2.62 -21.13
C SER A 102 -3.97 3.39 -20.88
N LEU A 103 -4.87 2.87 -20.04
CA LEU A 103 -6.13 3.53 -19.67
C LEU A 103 -5.91 4.88 -18.96
N LEU A 104 -4.79 5.05 -18.24
CA LEU A 104 -4.47 6.31 -17.55
C LEU A 104 -4.11 7.45 -18.52
N THR A 105 -3.67 7.10 -19.73
CA THR A 105 -3.15 8.07 -20.72
C THR A 105 -3.99 8.13 -22.00
N SER A 106 -4.87 7.15 -22.21
CA SER A 106 -5.73 7.07 -23.38
C SER A 106 -6.73 8.23 -23.42
N LYS A 107 -6.92 8.77 -24.63
CA LYS A 107 -7.95 9.79 -24.89
C LYS A 107 -9.35 9.21 -24.92
N ASP A 108 -9.48 7.91 -25.14
CA ASP A 108 -10.75 7.18 -25.23
C ASP A 108 -11.19 6.61 -23.86
N ALA A 109 -10.44 6.90 -22.81
CA ALA A 109 -10.78 6.58 -21.42
C ALA A 109 -11.30 7.83 -20.71
N SER A 110 -12.51 7.73 -20.16
CA SER A 110 -13.10 8.74 -19.29
C SER A 110 -12.37 8.85 -17.96
N ILE A 111 -12.71 9.87 -17.18
CA ILE A 111 -12.10 10.08 -15.86
C ILE A 111 -12.49 8.97 -14.88
N GLU A 112 -13.70 8.42 -14.98
CA GLU A 112 -14.20 7.31 -14.19
C GLU A 112 -13.41 6.02 -14.47
N ILE A 113 -13.11 5.73 -15.73
CA ILE A 113 -12.26 4.60 -16.12
C ILE A 113 -10.83 4.79 -15.59
N ARG A 114 -10.28 6.01 -15.67
CA ARG A 114 -8.95 6.32 -15.12
C ARG A 114 -8.91 6.16 -13.60
N VAL A 115 -9.95 6.62 -12.89
CA VAL A 115 -10.11 6.43 -11.44
C VAL A 115 -10.07 4.95 -11.08
N GLN A 116 -10.78 4.11 -11.85
CA GLN A 116 -10.84 2.69 -11.58
C GLN A 116 -9.54 1.96 -11.95
N ALA A 117 -8.87 2.37 -13.03
CA ALA A 117 -7.54 1.86 -13.37
C ALA A 117 -6.49 2.23 -12.30
N LEU A 118 -6.53 3.46 -11.76
CA LEU A 118 -5.70 3.85 -10.61
C LEU A 118 -5.99 2.98 -9.39
N TRP A 119 -7.25 2.58 -9.19
CA TRP A 119 -7.60 1.69 -8.08
C TRP A 119 -6.95 0.31 -8.23
N VAL A 120 -7.12 -0.34 -9.37
CA VAL A 120 -6.49 -1.64 -9.69
C VAL A 120 -4.97 -1.57 -9.50
N ILE A 121 -4.32 -0.58 -10.10
CA ILE A 121 -2.86 -0.40 -10.02
C ILE A 121 -2.45 -0.16 -8.57
N GLY A 122 -3.14 0.74 -7.86
CA GLY A 122 -2.86 1.05 -6.48
C GLY A 122 -2.91 -0.19 -5.59
N THR A 123 -3.96 -1.00 -5.73
CA THR A 123 -4.12 -2.25 -4.97
C THR A 123 -2.98 -3.23 -5.27
N ALA A 124 -2.61 -3.41 -6.55
CA ALA A 124 -1.51 -4.31 -6.95
C ALA A 124 -0.16 -3.94 -6.34
N LEU A 125 0.08 -2.64 -6.10
CA LEU A 125 1.36 -2.13 -5.60
C LEU A 125 1.50 -2.23 -4.08
N GLN A 126 0.40 -2.39 -3.34
CA GLN A 126 0.46 -2.32 -1.88
C GLN A 126 1.29 -3.45 -1.29
N ASN A 127 2.36 -3.06 -0.59
CA ASN A 127 3.30 -3.98 0.05
C ASN A 127 3.84 -5.08 -0.90
N ASN A 128 3.92 -4.81 -2.21
CA ASN A 128 4.36 -5.77 -3.22
C ASN A 128 5.59 -5.24 -4.00
N PRO A 129 6.82 -5.49 -3.49
CA PRO A 129 8.06 -5.01 -4.11
C PRO A 129 8.27 -5.45 -5.56
N SER A 130 7.83 -6.66 -5.92
CA SER A 130 7.89 -7.17 -7.29
C SER A 130 7.01 -6.35 -8.23
N ALA A 131 5.74 -6.13 -7.87
CA ALA A 131 4.83 -5.29 -8.64
C ALA A 131 5.33 -3.83 -8.73
N GLN A 132 5.87 -3.30 -7.64
CA GLN A 132 6.49 -1.97 -7.61
C GLN A 132 7.65 -1.83 -8.61
N GLU A 133 8.52 -2.83 -8.70
CA GLU A 133 9.66 -2.84 -9.62
C GLU A 133 9.20 -2.89 -11.09
N VAL A 134 8.29 -3.81 -11.40
CA VAL A 134 7.73 -3.95 -12.75
C VAL A 134 7.02 -2.67 -13.17
N TYR A 135 6.14 -2.14 -12.33
CA TYR A 135 5.38 -0.95 -12.66
C TYR A 135 6.27 0.29 -12.79
N LEU A 136 7.33 0.41 -11.98
CA LEU A 136 8.28 1.52 -12.09
C LEU A 136 9.00 1.54 -13.46
N SER A 137 9.20 0.37 -14.10
CA SER A 137 9.81 0.28 -15.44
C SER A 137 9.01 0.97 -16.54
N TYR A 138 7.70 1.20 -16.32
CA TYR A 138 6.82 1.94 -17.23
C TYR A 138 6.88 3.46 -17.04
N ASN A 139 7.81 3.97 -16.22
CA ASN A 139 7.95 5.40 -15.87
C ASN A 139 6.60 6.05 -15.46
N PRO A 140 5.89 5.51 -14.45
CA PRO A 140 4.52 5.90 -14.14
C PRO A 140 4.41 7.28 -13.45
N LEU A 141 5.50 7.77 -12.85
CA LEU A 141 5.47 8.96 -11.99
C LEU A 141 4.92 10.23 -12.67
N PRO A 142 5.34 10.62 -13.90
CA PRO A 142 4.77 11.79 -14.57
C PRO A 142 3.25 11.71 -14.71
N THR A 143 2.73 10.54 -15.10
CA THR A 143 1.30 10.29 -15.26
C THR A 143 0.58 10.37 -13.92
N LEU A 144 1.03 9.62 -12.90
CA LEU A 144 0.41 9.62 -11.57
C LEU A 144 0.40 11.01 -10.92
N LEU A 145 1.52 11.73 -11.02
CA LEU A 145 1.68 13.06 -10.45
C LEU A 145 0.88 14.13 -11.21
N SER A 146 0.53 13.90 -12.48
CA SER A 146 -0.34 14.82 -13.23
C SER A 146 -1.74 14.91 -12.63
N PHE A 147 -2.25 13.83 -12.03
CA PHE A 147 -3.52 13.83 -11.34
C PHE A 147 -3.49 14.69 -10.08
N LEU A 148 -2.35 14.95 -9.42
CA LEU A 148 -2.37 15.71 -8.16
C LEU A 148 -2.83 17.17 -8.29
N THR A 149 -2.91 17.71 -9.51
CA THR A 149 -3.39 19.08 -9.75
C THR A 149 -4.89 19.09 -10.06
N PRO A 150 -5.72 19.83 -9.31
CA PRO A 150 -7.15 19.96 -9.60
C PRO A 150 -7.41 20.45 -11.03
N SER A 151 -8.23 19.72 -11.77
CA SER A 151 -8.69 20.08 -13.13
C SER A 151 -9.93 19.25 -13.50
N SER A 152 -10.54 19.51 -14.65
CA SER A 152 -11.64 18.67 -15.16
C SER A 152 -11.19 17.22 -15.40
N GLU A 153 -9.92 17.02 -15.78
CA GLU A 153 -9.29 15.71 -15.98
C GLU A 153 -8.74 15.11 -14.67
N SER A 154 -8.98 15.78 -13.53
CA SER A 154 -8.51 15.34 -12.23
C SER A 154 -9.50 15.67 -11.12
N THR A 155 -10.58 14.89 -11.08
CA THR A 155 -11.62 14.93 -10.05
C THR A 155 -11.05 14.56 -8.67
N VAL A 156 -11.78 14.90 -7.60
CA VAL A 156 -11.40 14.55 -6.21
C VAL A 156 -11.12 13.04 -6.06
N SER A 157 -11.89 12.20 -6.75
CA SER A 157 -11.69 10.75 -6.76
C SER A 157 -10.38 10.37 -7.45
N ALA A 158 -10.08 10.96 -8.62
CA ALA A 158 -8.84 10.71 -9.35
C ALA A 158 -7.62 11.11 -8.51
N ARG A 159 -7.64 12.28 -7.86
CA ARG A 159 -6.55 12.73 -6.96
C ARG A 159 -6.36 11.79 -5.79
N SER A 160 -7.46 11.38 -5.17
CA SER A 160 -7.45 10.42 -4.06
C SER A 160 -6.84 9.06 -4.47
N LYS A 161 -7.24 8.51 -5.62
CA LYS A 161 -6.74 7.22 -6.10
C LYS A 161 -5.31 7.32 -6.62
N ALA A 162 -4.91 8.44 -7.21
CA ALA A 162 -3.53 8.72 -7.59
C ALA A 162 -2.61 8.79 -6.36
N LEU A 163 -3.03 9.46 -5.28
CA LEU A 163 -2.29 9.48 -4.01
C LEU A 163 -2.17 8.08 -3.39
N TYR A 164 -3.26 7.29 -3.42
CA TYR A 164 -3.22 5.89 -2.99
C TYR A 164 -2.24 5.04 -3.81
N THR A 165 -2.23 5.24 -5.13
CA THR A 165 -1.31 4.55 -6.05
C THR A 165 0.15 4.95 -5.81
N LEU A 166 0.41 6.26 -5.67
CA LEU A 166 1.73 6.79 -5.33
C LEU A 166 2.21 6.26 -3.98
N SER A 167 1.31 6.19 -2.99
CA SER A 167 1.59 5.59 -1.69
C SER A 167 2.06 4.15 -1.84
N GLY A 168 1.31 3.31 -2.57
CA GLY A 168 1.71 1.93 -2.86
C GLY A 168 3.04 1.83 -3.61
N LEU A 169 3.31 2.72 -4.57
CA LEU A 169 4.55 2.72 -5.35
C LEU A 169 5.78 3.13 -4.54
N LEU A 170 5.66 4.16 -3.69
CA LEU A 170 6.78 4.81 -3.01
C LEU A 170 7.17 4.10 -1.69
N LYS A 171 6.24 3.37 -1.07
CA LYS A 171 6.47 2.68 0.20
C LYS A 171 7.59 1.66 0.07
N HIS A 172 8.63 1.79 0.89
CA HIS A 172 9.79 0.88 0.90
C HIS A 172 10.41 0.67 -0.49
N ASN A 173 10.37 1.71 -1.34
CA ASN A 173 10.87 1.66 -2.71
C ASN A 173 11.78 2.87 -3.01
N ALA A 174 13.00 2.84 -2.45
CA ALA A 174 14.01 3.88 -2.61
C ALA A 174 14.28 4.27 -4.08
N PRO A 175 14.30 3.34 -5.07
CA PRO A 175 14.37 3.71 -6.48
C PRO A 175 13.27 4.68 -6.93
N ALA A 176 12.00 4.40 -6.61
CA ALA A 176 10.88 5.29 -6.96
C ALA A 176 10.96 6.64 -6.24
N VAL A 177 11.37 6.63 -4.95
CA VAL A 177 11.57 7.86 -4.17
C VAL A 177 12.63 8.76 -4.78
N LYS A 178 13.75 8.18 -5.25
CA LYS A 178 14.82 8.94 -5.90
C LYS A 178 14.32 9.66 -7.16
N GLN A 179 13.50 8.99 -7.98
CA GLN A 179 12.94 9.57 -9.21
C GLN A 179 12.02 10.77 -8.96
N LEU A 180 11.43 10.94 -7.76
CA LEU A 180 10.68 12.16 -7.43
C LEU A 180 11.54 13.43 -7.49
N SER A 181 12.85 13.28 -7.30
CA SER A 181 13.82 14.38 -7.34
C SER A 181 14.22 14.77 -8.75
N ASP A 182 13.85 13.98 -9.76
CA ASP A 182 14.18 14.25 -11.15
C ASP A 182 13.51 15.55 -11.62
N PRO A 183 14.26 16.51 -12.19
CA PRO A 183 13.69 17.80 -12.62
C PRO A 183 12.54 17.66 -13.61
N GLY A 184 12.59 16.64 -14.49
CA GLY A 184 11.52 16.36 -15.45
C GLY A 184 10.22 15.85 -14.82
N VAL A 185 10.28 15.34 -13.59
CA VAL A 185 9.13 14.83 -12.83
C VAL A 185 8.60 15.90 -11.88
N SER A 186 9.50 16.66 -11.23
CA SER A 186 9.16 17.67 -10.20
C SER A 186 8.22 17.12 -9.13
N GLY A 187 8.48 15.88 -8.69
CA GLY A 187 7.54 15.09 -7.90
C GLY A 187 7.31 15.66 -6.51
N TRP A 188 8.37 16.07 -5.84
CA TRP A 188 8.29 16.66 -4.49
C TRP A 188 7.47 17.96 -4.46
N GLN A 189 7.61 18.84 -5.45
CA GLN A 189 6.78 20.04 -5.56
C GLN A 189 5.31 19.72 -5.82
N LYS A 190 5.01 18.70 -6.65
CA LYS A 190 3.63 18.29 -6.89
C LYS A 190 2.98 17.70 -5.64
N ILE A 191 3.73 16.94 -4.83
CA ILE A 191 3.28 16.44 -3.53
C ILE A 191 3.08 17.61 -2.54
N GLN A 192 4.01 18.57 -2.49
CA GLN A 192 3.87 19.77 -1.67
C GLN A 192 2.60 20.57 -2.03
N ASN A 193 2.32 20.75 -3.32
CA ASN A 193 1.13 21.44 -3.79
C ASN A 193 -0.16 20.70 -3.39
N ALA A 194 -0.14 19.37 -3.37
CA ALA A 194 -1.28 18.56 -2.94
C ALA A 194 -1.64 18.77 -1.45
N LEU A 195 -0.69 19.20 -0.60
CA LEU A 195 -0.99 19.61 0.79
C LEU A 195 -1.96 20.80 0.87
N HIS A 196 -2.05 21.58 -0.21
CA HIS A 196 -2.89 22.76 -0.35
C HIS A 196 -4.15 22.49 -1.18
N ASP A 197 -4.49 21.23 -1.44
CA ASP A 197 -5.66 20.86 -2.26
C ASP A 197 -6.96 21.50 -1.74
N PRO A 198 -7.87 22.02 -2.56
CA PRO A 198 -9.12 22.60 -2.07
C PRO A 198 -10.00 21.60 -1.30
N ASN A 199 -9.83 20.29 -1.53
CA ASN A 199 -10.57 19.24 -0.85
C ASN A 199 -9.79 18.69 0.35
N ILE A 200 -10.37 18.77 1.55
CA ILE A 200 -9.74 18.28 2.78
C ILE A 200 -9.47 16.77 2.76
N GLY A 201 -10.34 15.99 2.11
CA GLY A 201 -10.17 14.55 1.92
C GLY A 201 -8.92 14.22 1.11
N VAL A 202 -8.55 15.05 0.12
CA VAL A 202 -7.30 14.91 -0.64
C VAL A 202 -6.12 15.37 0.19
N ARG A 203 -6.22 16.50 0.91
CA ARG A 203 -5.15 16.97 1.81
C ARG A 203 -4.74 15.90 2.81
N ARG A 204 -5.70 15.26 3.48
CA ARG A 204 -5.48 14.15 4.43
C ARG A 204 -4.70 12.98 3.82
N LYS A 205 -4.85 12.72 2.52
CA LYS A 205 -4.16 11.66 1.76
C LYS A 205 -2.83 12.12 1.14
N SER A 206 -2.65 13.43 0.97
CA SER A 206 -1.47 14.05 0.35
C SER A 206 -0.30 14.21 1.32
N GLN A 207 -0.59 14.15 2.62
CA GLN A 207 0.45 13.94 3.61
C GLN A 207 1.22 12.68 3.19
N PRO A 208 2.56 12.65 3.23
CA PRO A 208 3.38 11.51 2.76
C PRO A 208 3.12 10.15 3.45
N ILE A 209 2.00 9.97 4.15
CA ILE A 209 1.76 8.99 5.21
C ILE A 209 0.25 8.71 5.29
N GLN A 210 -0.27 7.74 4.52
CA GLN A 210 -1.64 7.25 4.74
C GLN A 210 -1.70 5.91 5.52
N HIS A 211 -0.58 5.20 5.72
CA HIS A 211 -0.57 3.99 6.55
C HIS A 211 0.59 4.00 7.53
N GLN A 212 0.29 3.68 8.79
CA GLN A 212 1.30 3.53 9.84
C GLN A 212 2.15 2.27 9.58
N PRO A 213 3.48 2.32 9.83
CA PRO A 213 4.25 3.52 10.11
C PRO A 213 4.56 4.34 8.82
N PRO A 214 4.83 5.65 8.96
CA PRO A 214 5.14 6.62 7.91
C PRO A 214 5.90 6.09 6.68
N LEU A 215 5.19 6.13 5.56
CA LEU A 215 5.45 5.44 4.29
C LEU A 215 6.86 5.55 3.71
N MET A 216 7.54 6.69 3.92
CA MET A 216 8.88 6.93 3.40
C MET A 216 9.89 7.32 4.48
N LEU A 217 9.47 7.32 5.75
CA LEU A 217 10.26 7.67 6.92
C LEU A 217 10.21 6.48 7.87
N ALA A 218 11.04 5.46 7.59
CA ALA A 218 11.28 4.37 8.52
C ALA A 218 12.40 4.73 9.51
N PRO A 219 12.27 4.40 10.81
CA PRO A 219 13.38 4.50 11.74
C PRO A 219 14.59 3.70 11.21
N ALA A 220 15.81 4.20 11.41
CA ALA A 220 17.00 3.42 11.12
C ALA A 220 16.99 2.13 11.97
N PRO A 221 17.34 0.96 11.41
CA PRO A 221 17.38 -0.27 12.20
C PRO A 221 18.37 -0.09 13.36
N PRO A 222 18.03 -0.53 14.59
CA PRO A 222 18.94 -0.46 15.72
C PRO A 222 20.14 -1.39 15.47
N GLY A 223 21.33 -0.82 15.27
CA GLY A 223 22.59 -1.56 15.27
C GLY A 223 23.42 -1.49 13.99
N SER A 224 23.96 -0.31 13.64
CA SER A 224 25.11 -0.19 12.74
C SER A 224 26.46 -0.32 13.45
N THR A 225 26.48 -0.82 14.69
CA THR A 225 27.68 -1.26 15.40
C THR A 225 27.34 -2.43 16.33
N GLY A 226 27.65 -3.67 15.93
CA GLY A 226 27.59 -4.83 16.82
C GLY A 226 27.14 -6.11 16.12
N THR A 227 28.01 -7.11 16.16
CA THR A 227 27.84 -8.51 15.72
C THR A 227 26.46 -9.13 16.04
N PRO A 228 25.93 -10.02 15.19
CA PRO A 228 24.60 -10.58 15.37
C PRO A 228 24.60 -11.58 16.53
N ASN A 229 23.87 -11.27 17.60
CA ASN A 229 23.52 -12.24 18.63
C ASN A 229 22.07 -12.70 18.40
N ILE A 230 21.93 -13.97 18.04
CA ILE A 230 20.65 -14.69 17.96
C ILE A 230 20.12 -14.85 19.40
N ALA A 231 18.98 -14.23 19.70
CA ALA A 231 18.24 -14.46 20.92
C ALA A 231 17.09 -15.46 20.65
N LEU A 232 17.32 -16.72 21.03
CA LEU A 232 16.30 -17.76 21.14
C LEU A 232 15.37 -17.46 22.33
N HIS A 233 14.06 -17.42 22.09
CA HIS A 233 13.06 -17.49 23.16
C HIS A 233 12.77 -18.96 23.51
N PRO A 234 12.69 -19.35 24.79
CA PRO A 234 12.37 -20.73 25.18
C PRO A 234 10.85 -20.91 25.27
N THR A 235 10.31 -21.94 24.61
CA THR A 235 8.96 -22.46 24.84
C THR A 235 9.04 -23.78 25.61
N ALA A 236 8.25 -23.88 26.67
CA ALA A 236 8.15 -25.06 27.52
C ALA A 236 6.94 -25.93 27.14
N ASN A 237 7.20 -27.25 27.13
CA ASN A 237 6.31 -28.41 27.33
C ASN A 237 5.22 -28.73 26.29
N GLU A 238 5.45 -29.78 25.49
CA GLU A 238 4.76 -31.09 25.59
C GLU A 238 5.40 -32.15 24.63
N PRO A 239 5.19 -33.47 24.84
CA PRO A 239 6.19 -34.50 24.53
C PRO A 239 6.06 -35.23 23.18
N GLU A 240 7.22 -35.66 22.66
CA GLU A 240 7.55 -36.92 21.97
C GLU A 240 6.56 -37.44 20.89
N THR A 241 6.89 -37.52 19.60
CA THR A 241 8.03 -38.20 18.98
C THR A 241 8.01 -37.94 17.45
N GLN A 242 9.15 -37.58 16.85
CA GLN A 242 9.74 -38.28 15.70
C GLN A 242 11.00 -37.54 15.17
N GLN A 243 12.11 -38.23 15.39
CA GLN A 243 13.49 -38.14 14.86
C GLN A 243 13.95 -36.90 14.07
N ILE A 244 14.88 -36.22 14.75
CA ILE A 244 15.77 -35.15 14.33
C ILE A 244 16.85 -35.68 13.37
N HIS A 245 17.00 -35.05 12.20
CA HIS A 245 18.32 -34.90 11.56
C HIS A 245 18.84 -33.51 11.93
N THR A 246 19.98 -33.47 12.63
CA THR A 246 20.68 -32.24 13.03
C THR A 246 21.30 -31.54 11.81
N PRO A 247 21.25 -30.20 11.72
CA PRO A 247 21.96 -29.48 10.67
C PRO A 247 23.44 -29.39 11.03
N ASP A 248 24.27 -29.99 10.18
CA ASP A 248 25.70 -29.74 10.20
C ASP A 248 26.01 -28.41 9.52
N THR A 249 27.11 -27.83 9.95
CA THR A 249 27.46 -26.41 9.82
C THR A 249 27.82 -26.05 8.38
N GLN A 250 26.96 -25.35 7.64
CA GLN A 250 27.36 -24.60 6.44
C GLN A 250 26.69 -23.23 6.42
N ALA A 251 27.51 -22.20 6.59
CA ALA A 251 27.20 -20.84 6.16
C ALA A 251 27.14 -20.82 4.62
N ALA A 252 26.01 -21.24 4.07
CA ALA A 252 25.61 -20.94 2.71
C ALA A 252 24.39 -20.02 2.83
N SER A 253 24.45 -18.83 2.21
CA SER A 253 23.27 -18.00 2.05
C SER A 253 22.20 -18.82 1.35
N ASP A 254 21.07 -19.08 2.00
CA ASP A 254 19.96 -19.77 1.37
C ASP A 254 19.61 -19.08 0.04
N PRO A 255 19.34 -19.84 -1.04
CA PRO A 255 18.97 -19.26 -2.32
C PRO A 255 17.67 -18.46 -2.18
N VAL A 256 17.72 -17.16 -2.49
CA VAL A 256 16.53 -16.30 -2.48
C VAL A 256 15.56 -16.77 -3.56
N HIS A 257 14.45 -17.37 -3.14
CA HIS A 257 13.38 -17.79 -4.03
C HIS A 257 12.64 -16.59 -4.63
N ASP A 258 12.28 -16.68 -5.92
CA ASP A 258 11.48 -15.66 -6.61
C ASP A 258 10.07 -15.63 -6.01
N ASN A 259 9.82 -14.62 -5.18
CA ASN A 259 8.53 -14.27 -4.58
C ASN A 259 8.38 -12.73 -4.55
N SER A 260 7.23 -12.22 -4.11
CA SER A 260 6.93 -10.78 -4.09
C SER A 260 7.93 -9.93 -3.29
N HIS A 261 8.66 -10.52 -2.33
CA HIS A 261 9.65 -9.85 -1.48
C HIS A 261 11.11 -10.16 -1.86
N ALA A 262 11.35 -10.97 -2.90
CA ALA A 262 12.69 -11.37 -3.32
C ALA A 262 13.60 -10.16 -3.61
N ALA A 263 13.04 -9.08 -4.15
CA ALA A 263 13.77 -7.84 -4.41
C ALA A 263 14.36 -7.21 -3.14
N HIS A 264 13.62 -7.20 -2.02
CA HIS A 264 14.12 -6.69 -0.73
C HIS A 264 15.13 -7.65 -0.08
N LEU A 265 14.93 -8.96 -0.24
CA LEU A 265 15.88 -9.96 0.23
C LEU A 265 17.22 -9.90 -0.53
N ARG A 266 17.18 -9.53 -1.82
CA ARG A 266 18.37 -9.31 -2.67
C ARG A 266 19.10 -8.01 -2.34
N ASP A 267 18.37 -6.94 -2.02
CA ASP A 267 18.93 -5.64 -1.68
C ASP A 267 18.07 -4.91 -0.63
N ALA A 268 18.50 -4.99 0.63
CA ALA A 268 17.83 -4.35 1.75
C ALA A 268 17.83 -2.80 1.65
N SER A 269 18.76 -2.20 0.89
CA SER A 269 18.80 -0.74 0.71
C SER A 269 17.62 -0.22 -0.10
N ARG A 270 16.95 -1.08 -0.88
CA ARG A 270 15.73 -0.72 -1.62
C ARG A 270 14.58 -0.30 -0.72
N ALA A 271 14.51 -0.83 0.51
CA ALA A 271 13.50 -0.44 1.47
C ALA A 271 13.83 0.87 2.20
N GLN A 272 15.06 1.39 2.07
CA GLN A 272 15.55 2.56 2.80
C GLN A 272 15.16 3.87 2.10
N THR A 273 14.00 4.39 2.46
CA THR A 273 13.44 5.63 1.89
C THR A 273 13.69 6.87 2.78
N SER A 274 14.01 6.66 4.06
CA SER A 274 14.01 7.72 5.09
C SER A 274 14.96 8.86 4.81
N ALA A 275 16.24 8.56 4.54
CA ALA A 275 17.24 9.60 4.32
C ALA A 275 16.93 10.46 3.09
N ILE A 276 16.43 9.83 2.02
CA ILE A 276 16.06 10.54 0.78
C ILE A 276 14.86 11.45 1.04
N THR A 277 13.87 10.95 1.79
CA THR A 277 12.68 11.73 2.14
C THR A 277 13.02 12.89 3.08
N GLN A 278 13.88 12.69 4.09
CA GLN A 278 14.29 13.76 5.00
C GLN A 278 14.96 14.91 4.24
N ASP A 279 15.94 14.60 3.39
CA ASP A 279 16.62 15.60 2.56
C ASP A 279 15.61 16.36 1.67
N ALA A 280 14.67 15.64 1.07
CA ALA A 280 13.65 16.25 0.24
C ALA A 280 12.67 17.15 1.03
N LEU A 281 12.25 16.73 2.23
CA LEU A 281 11.34 17.51 3.07
C LEU A 281 11.90 18.90 3.40
N GLU A 282 13.21 18.99 3.64
CA GLU A 282 13.93 20.26 3.83
C GLU A 282 14.11 21.00 2.50
N LYS A 283 14.71 20.35 1.51
CA LYS A 283 15.12 20.97 0.23
C LYS A 283 13.96 21.56 -0.55
N TYR A 284 12.79 20.93 -0.52
CA TYR A 284 11.61 21.34 -1.28
C TYR A 284 10.64 22.18 -0.44
N GLY A 285 11.01 22.58 0.79
CA GLY A 285 10.16 23.43 1.64
C GLY A 285 8.86 22.75 2.09
N ILE A 286 8.82 21.41 2.09
CA ILE A 286 7.61 20.66 2.46
C ILE A 286 7.33 20.82 3.95
N LEU A 287 8.37 20.86 4.79
CA LEU A 287 8.21 21.11 6.23
C LEU A 287 7.58 22.48 6.50
N ASP A 288 7.95 23.52 5.76
CA ASP A 288 7.35 24.85 5.91
C ASP A 288 5.87 24.82 5.53
N SER A 289 5.51 24.12 4.44
CA SER A 289 4.10 23.91 4.07
C SER A 289 3.32 23.14 5.11
N VAL A 290 3.88 22.06 5.67
CA VAL A 290 3.26 21.26 6.74
C VAL A 290 3.04 22.10 8.00
N VAL A 291 4.05 22.83 8.46
CA VAL A 291 3.93 23.70 9.64
C VAL A 291 2.93 24.83 9.39
N SER A 292 2.97 25.47 8.22
CA SER A 292 2.03 26.51 7.86
C SER A 292 0.59 25.98 7.83
N SER A 293 0.37 24.75 7.34
CA SER A 293 -0.95 24.14 7.26
C SER A 293 -1.57 23.87 8.64
N LEU A 294 -0.73 23.58 9.64
CA LEU A 294 -1.15 23.37 11.03
C LEU A 294 -1.47 24.70 11.73
N VAL A 295 -0.60 25.70 11.55
CA VAL A 295 -0.69 26.97 12.28
C VAL A 295 -1.71 27.93 11.67
N SER A 296 -1.94 27.83 10.36
CA SER A 296 -2.88 28.64 9.60
C SER A 296 -3.66 27.75 8.62
N PRO A 297 -4.68 27.03 9.11
CA PRO A 297 -5.50 26.14 8.28
C PRO A 297 -6.05 26.86 7.05
N LEU A 298 -5.93 26.21 5.90
CA LEU A 298 -6.44 26.76 4.64
C LEU A 298 -7.95 26.48 4.54
N PRO A 299 -8.76 27.44 4.06
CA PRO A 299 -10.16 27.19 3.77
C PRO A 299 -10.34 25.98 2.84
N HIS A 300 -11.41 25.23 3.05
CA HIS A 300 -11.77 24.06 2.26
C HIS A 300 -13.28 23.96 2.08
N GLY A 301 -13.72 23.15 1.12
CA GLY A 301 -15.13 23.06 0.72
C GLY A 301 -15.35 23.52 -0.71
N VAL A 302 -16.61 23.56 -1.16
CA VAL A 302 -16.94 23.91 -2.54
C VAL A 302 -16.61 25.37 -2.82
N ASP A 303 -16.81 26.24 -1.83
CA ASP A 303 -16.60 27.69 -1.91
C ASP A 303 -15.57 28.19 -0.88
N GLY A 304 -14.87 27.28 -0.19
CA GLY A 304 -13.95 27.63 0.90
C GLY A 304 -14.68 28.03 2.19
N GLU A 305 -15.90 27.54 2.39
CA GLU A 305 -16.76 27.86 3.51
C GLU A 305 -16.25 27.32 4.85
N ASN A 306 -15.46 26.23 4.84
CA ASN A 306 -14.89 25.64 6.04
C ASN A 306 -13.51 26.26 6.28
N THR A 307 -13.47 27.22 7.21
CA THR A 307 -12.23 27.94 7.60
C THR A 307 -11.61 27.40 8.89
N GLU A 308 -12.31 26.52 9.59
CA GLU A 308 -11.82 25.88 10.81
C GLU A 308 -10.77 24.81 10.52
N ALA A 309 -9.95 24.53 11.54
CA ALA A 309 -8.97 23.46 11.49
C ALA A 309 -9.66 22.10 11.36
N ASP A 310 -9.09 21.25 10.51
CA ASP A 310 -9.60 19.89 10.34
C ASP A 310 -8.88 18.93 11.29
N HIS A 311 -9.62 18.40 12.25
CA HIS A 311 -9.07 17.56 13.30
C HIS A 311 -8.28 16.34 12.77
N ASP A 312 -8.82 15.65 11.77
CA ASP A 312 -8.21 14.44 11.19
C ASP A 312 -6.94 14.75 10.37
N TYR A 313 -6.87 15.94 9.78
CA TYR A 313 -5.68 16.45 9.11
C TYR A 313 -4.59 16.84 10.12
N ASP A 314 -4.95 17.59 11.16
CA ASP A 314 -4.02 18.04 12.21
C ASP A 314 -3.38 16.85 12.94
N GLU A 315 -4.16 15.82 13.28
CA GLU A 315 -3.63 14.57 13.84
C GLU A 315 -2.55 13.96 12.94
N LYS A 316 -2.79 13.90 11.62
CA LYS A 316 -1.82 13.37 10.65
C LYS A 316 -0.58 14.24 10.55
N VAL A 317 -0.72 15.56 10.60
CA VAL A 317 0.41 16.49 10.62
C VAL A 317 1.25 16.29 11.89
N LEU A 318 0.61 16.17 13.06
CA LEU A 318 1.32 15.89 14.32
C LEU A 318 2.06 14.55 14.26
N ARG A 319 1.42 13.51 13.70
CA ARG A 319 2.06 12.19 13.51
C ARG A 319 3.26 12.26 12.56
N LEU A 320 3.18 13.05 11.50
CA LEU A 320 4.30 13.33 10.58
C LEU A 320 5.45 14.03 11.32
N LEU A 321 5.15 15.11 12.05
CA LEU A 321 6.15 15.88 12.80
C LEU A 321 6.82 15.02 13.88
N TYR A 322 6.05 14.23 14.62
CA TYR A 322 6.57 13.26 15.58
C TYR A 322 7.53 12.29 14.92
N THR A 323 7.11 11.67 13.82
CA THR A 323 7.96 10.71 13.11
C THR A 323 9.25 11.35 12.63
N TYR A 324 9.13 12.50 11.96
CA TYR A 324 10.26 13.22 11.41
C TYR A 324 11.28 13.58 12.50
N THR A 325 10.82 14.17 13.60
CA THR A 325 11.70 14.70 14.67
C THR A 325 12.16 13.66 15.69
N VAL A 326 11.26 12.77 16.11
CA VAL A 326 11.51 11.78 17.18
C VAL A 326 12.04 10.49 16.59
N SER A 327 11.29 9.85 15.68
CA SER A 327 11.65 8.53 15.14
C SER A 327 12.79 8.57 14.12
N CYS A 328 12.88 9.66 13.37
CA CYS A 328 13.83 9.85 12.28
C CYS A 328 14.98 10.80 12.62
N HIS A 329 14.93 11.46 13.78
CA HIS A 329 15.92 12.44 14.24
C HIS A 329 16.17 13.60 13.26
N GLY A 330 15.17 13.95 12.45
CA GLY A 330 15.18 15.12 11.60
C GLY A 330 15.14 16.41 12.42
N ASN A 331 15.69 17.49 11.84
CA ASN A 331 15.79 18.78 12.51
C ASN A 331 14.74 19.75 11.97
N LEU A 332 14.09 20.46 12.89
CA LEU A 332 13.29 21.64 12.58
C LEU A 332 14.11 22.90 12.82
N ASN A 333 13.94 23.91 11.97
CA ASN A 333 14.55 25.21 12.20
C ASN A 333 13.86 25.95 13.36
N ASP A 334 14.50 27.00 13.88
CA ASP A 334 14.01 27.70 15.07
C ASP A 334 12.64 28.37 14.85
N SER A 335 12.35 28.82 13.63
CA SER A 335 11.06 29.41 13.27
C SER A 335 9.94 28.36 13.27
N GLN A 336 10.21 27.18 12.71
CA GLN A 336 9.28 26.05 12.69
C GLN A 336 8.97 25.58 14.12
N LYS A 337 10.01 25.38 14.94
CA LYS A 337 9.87 25.00 16.36
C LYS A 337 9.02 26.00 17.13
N ALA A 338 9.32 27.29 17.02
CA ALA A 338 8.57 28.34 17.70
C ALA A 338 7.09 28.36 17.27
N SER A 339 6.82 28.15 15.99
CA SER A 339 5.46 28.12 15.42
C SER A 339 4.65 26.93 15.95
N ILE A 340 5.21 25.72 15.91
CA ILE A 340 4.54 24.51 16.42
C ILE A 340 4.34 24.61 17.93
N LYS A 341 5.35 25.08 18.68
CA LYS A 341 5.26 25.25 20.13
C LYS A 341 4.16 26.24 20.53
N LYS A 342 4.07 27.37 19.83
CA LYS A 342 3.01 28.36 20.05
C LYS A 342 1.63 27.76 19.78
N TRP A 343 1.49 27.02 18.68
CA TRP A 343 0.25 26.33 18.33
C TRP A 343 -0.14 25.32 19.41
N LEU A 344 0.79 24.47 19.85
CA LEU A 344 0.54 23.44 20.86
C LEU A 344 0.08 24.03 22.20
N ILE A 345 0.67 25.15 22.64
CA ILE A 345 0.25 25.87 23.86
C ILE A 345 -1.17 26.42 23.72
N ALA A 346 -1.49 27.02 22.57
CA ALA A 346 -2.83 27.54 22.30
C ALA A 346 -3.87 26.41 22.29
N GLU A 347 -3.54 25.31 21.64
CA GLU A 347 -4.41 24.14 21.52
C GLU A 347 -4.62 23.45 22.88
N THR A 348 -3.57 23.33 23.71
CA THR A 348 -3.67 22.83 25.09
C THR A 348 -4.61 23.69 25.93
N SER A 349 -4.52 25.01 25.77
CA SER A 349 -5.38 25.95 26.50
C SER A 349 -6.83 25.86 26.05
N SER A 350 -7.07 25.66 24.74
CA SER A 350 -8.42 25.54 24.16
C SER A 350 -9.09 24.20 24.49
N THR A 351 -8.33 23.11 24.62
CA THR A 351 -8.84 21.77 24.91
C THR A 351 -9.07 21.51 26.40
N GLY A 352 -8.58 22.40 27.28
CA GLY A 352 -8.76 22.32 28.73
C GLY A 352 -7.63 21.61 29.48
N GLY A 353 -6.53 21.27 28.81
CA GLY A 353 -5.36 20.67 29.42
C GLY A 353 -4.61 19.71 28.51
N VAL A 354 -3.45 19.25 28.98
CA VAL A 354 -2.57 18.34 28.24
C VAL A 354 -3.24 16.99 27.98
N THR A 355 -3.91 16.43 28.99
CA THR A 355 -4.60 15.13 28.87
C THR A 355 -5.70 15.17 27.81
N GLN A 356 -6.48 16.25 27.75
CA GLN A 356 -7.53 16.42 26.73
C GLN A 356 -6.95 16.62 25.33
N LEU A 357 -5.79 17.28 25.21
CA LEU A 357 -5.08 17.39 23.94
C LEU A 357 -4.54 16.04 23.46
N GLU A 358 -3.94 15.26 24.36
CA GLU A 358 -3.45 13.90 24.11
C GLU A 358 -4.58 12.99 23.62
N GLU A 359 -5.73 13.01 24.30
CA GLU A 359 -6.93 12.29 23.87
C GLU A 359 -7.46 12.79 22.53
N LYS A 360 -7.53 14.12 22.33
CA LYS A 360 -8.03 14.72 21.09
C LYS A 360 -7.23 14.21 19.90
N TYR A 361 -5.90 14.32 19.93
CA TYR A 361 -5.04 13.97 18.79
C TYR A 361 -4.45 12.56 18.85
N ASN A 362 -5.01 11.68 19.69
CA ASN A 362 -4.58 10.30 19.81
C ASN A 362 -3.05 10.15 19.99
N LEU A 363 -2.51 10.96 20.91
CA LEU A 363 -1.11 10.94 21.32
C LEU A 363 -0.99 10.28 22.69
N THR A 364 -0.04 9.38 22.86
CA THR A 364 0.34 8.93 24.21
C THR A 364 1.11 10.04 24.94
N SER A 365 1.09 10.04 26.27
CA SER A 365 1.84 11.03 27.05
C SER A 365 3.36 10.96 26.79
N VAL A 366 3.87 9.79 26.41
CA VAL A 366 5.27 9.63 25.98
C VAL A 366 5.50 10.32 24.64
N GLU A 367 4.66 10.07 23.64
CA GLU A 367 4.78 10.68 22.32
C GLU A 367 4.68 12.21 22.38
N HIS A 368 3.75 12.72 23.19
CA HIS A 368 3.59 14.15 23.39
C HIS A 368 4.80 14.79 24.09
N ALA A 369 5.34 14.14 25.14
CA ALA A 369 6.55 14.59 25.81
C ALA A 369 7.78 14.58 24.87
N ASP A 370 7.94 13.51 24.10
CA ASP A 370 9.03 13.35 23.14
C ASP A 370 8.94 14.41 22.03
N LEU A 371 7.76 14.65 21.45
CA LEU A 371 7.56 15.71 20.47
C LEU A 371 7.91 17.07 21.07
N THR A 372 7.39 17.38 22.26
CA THR A 372 7.65 18.66 22.94
C THR A 372 9.13 18.85 23.24
N SER A 373 9.88 17.79 23.53
CA SER A 373 11.33 17.87 23.75
C SER A 373 12.11 18.29 22.49
N LYS A 374 11.53 18.10 21.30
CA LYS A 374 12.12 18.49 20.01
C LYS A 374 11.75 19.92 19.58
N LEU A 375 10.86 20.60 20.30
CA LEU A 375 10.33 21.95 20.03
C LEU A 375 10.88 23.03 20.97
#